data_AF-A0A482D1P4-F1
#
_entry.id   AF-A0A482D1P4-F1
#
_cell.length_a   1.000
_cell.length_b   1.000
_cell.length_c   1.000
_cell.angle_alpha   90.00
_cell.angle_beta   90.00
_cell.angle_gamma   90.00
#
_symmetry.space_group_name_H-M   'P 1'
#
loop_
_entity.id
_entity.type
_entity.pdbx_description
1 polymer ?
#
loop_
_entity_poly.entity_id
_entity_poly.type
_entity_poly.pdbx_seq_one_letter_code
_entity_poly.pdbx_strand_id
1 'polypeptide(L)'
;AYRCSSKDSFNKGMCLSCRKNRCNKVGYGVNKIRTRRSTKMYLKTRDVMPYKVFHYQVKVHFFSKTNLSYTDQPMKISLYGIHGEKENIPFILPALNTNTTVSFLLTTDTDIGDLLMVKLLWEKDTLISWPWWNPDTFHVRKLRIKSGERQSKII
;
A
#
# COMPACT_ATOMS: atom_id res chain seq x y z
N ALA A 1 12.75 8.40 4.33
CA ALA A 1 11.77 8.92 5.31
C ALA A 1 10.86 9.93 4.66
N TYR A 2 9.59 9.95 5.07
CA TYR A 2 8.54 10.79 4.50
C TYR A 2 7.91 11.67 5.58
N ARG A 3 7.84 12.98 5.33
CA ARG A 3 7.18 13.94 6.19
C ARG A 3 5.68 13.67 6.22
N CYS A 4 5.14 13.50 7.41
CA CYS A 4 3.72 13.22 7.61
C CYS A 4 3.21 13.87 8.90
N SER A 5 1.89 14.09 9.00
CA SER A 5 1.24 14.61 10.20
C SER A 5 1.24 13.59 11.34
N SER A 6 0.81 12.36 11.05
CA SER A 6 0.69 11.26 12.01
C SER A 6 1.19 9.94 11.43
N LYS A 7 1.51 8.99 12.32
CA LYS A 7 1.84 7.60 11.97
C LYS A 7 0.68 6.94 11.21
N ASP A 8 -0.56 7.20 11.61
CA ASP A 8 -1.74 6.61 10.97
C ASP A 8 -1.94 7.11 9.54
N SER A 9 -1.70 8.41 9.30
CA SER A 9 -1.75 8.99 7.95
C SER A 9 -0.66 8.39 7.06
N PHE A 10 0.51 8.10 7.64
CA PHE A 10 1.59 7.41 6.95
C PHE A 10 1.22 5.96 6.62
N ASN A 11 0.66 5.21 7.57
CA ASN A 11 0.21 3.83 7.36
C ASN A 11 -0.94 3.71 6.33
N LYS A 12 -1.74 4.77 6.12
CA LYS A 12 -2.72 4.88 5.02
C LYS A 12 -2.07 5.18 3.65
N GLY A 13 -0.76 5.35 3.58
CA GLY A 13 0.00 5.64 2.36
C GLY A 13 -0.10 7.11 1.87
N MET A 14 -0.69 8.02 2.65
CA MET A 14 -1.03 9.37 2.19
C MET A 14 0.17 10.32 2.05
N CYS A 15 1.34 9.95 2.58
CA CYS A 15 2.49 10.84 2.79
C CYS A 15 3.70 10.55 1.88
N LEU A 16 3.57 9.71 0.85
CA LEU A 16 4.70 9.29 0.00
C LEU A 16 5.17 10.35 -1.04
N SER A 17 5.12 11.64 -0.72
CA SER A 17 5.53 12.72 -1.64
C SER A 17 6.93 13.22 -1.31
N CYS A 18 7.78 13.41 -2.32
CA CYS A 18 9.10 14.04 -2.17
C CYS A 18 9.11 15.54 -2.51
N ARG A 19 8.01 16.09 -3.05
CA ARG A 19 7.94 17.50 -3.46
C ARG A 19 8.18 18.45 -2.29
N LYS A 20 9.00 19.48 -2.50
CA LYS A 20 9.33 20.53 -1.51
C LYS A 20 9.90 19.92 -0.22
N ASN A 21 10.89 19.03 -0.35
CA ASN A 21 11.61 18.43 0.79
C ASN A 21 10.71 17.64 1.75
N ARG A 22 9.63 17.05 1.21
CA ARG A 22 8.74 16.18 2.00
C ARG A 22 9.29 14.78 2.19
N CYS A 23 10.40 14.42 1.54
CA CYS A 23 11.12 13.19 1.83
C CYS A 23 12.60 13.52 2.06
N ASN A 24 13.27 12.66 2.82
CA ASN A 24 14.70 12.76 3.08
C ASN A 24 15.30 11.37 3.34
N LYS A 25 16.62 11.25 3.20
CA LYS A 25 17.38 10.04 3.52
C LYS A 25 17.58 9.93 5.04
N VAL A 26 17.59 8.71 5.55
CA VAL A 26 17.87 8.42 6.97
C VAL A 26 19.35 8.11 7.11
N GLY A 27 19.99 8.56 8.19
CA GLY A 27 21.40 8.33 8.47
C GLY A 27 22.31 9.42 7.89
N TYR A 28 23.57 9.05 7.63
CA TYR A 28 24.63 10.00 7.26
C TYR A 28 24.36 10.77 5.96
N GLY A 29 23.71 10.13 4.98
CA GLY A 29 23.36 10.73 3.69
C GLY A 29 22.17 11.70 3.72
N VAL A 30 21.81 12.24 4.88
CA VAL A 30 20.67 13.17 5.04
C VAL A 30 20.94 14.52 4.37
N ASN A 31 19.94 15.05 3.66
CA ASN A 31 20.00 16.42 3.16
C ASN A 31 19.72 17.38 4.32
N LYS A 32 20.70 18.21 4.70
CA LYS A 32 20.59 19.19 5.78
C LYS A 32 19.69 20.36 5.35
N ILE A 33 18.44 20.33 5.78
CA ILE A 33 17.42 21.33 5.39
C ILE A 33 16.94 22.05 6.63
N ARG A 34 17.10 23.37 6.66
CA ARG A 34 16.61 24.20 7.77
C ARG A 34 15.15 24.56 7.54
N THR A 35 14.27 24.12 8.43
CA THR A 35 12.84 24.47 8.40
C THR A 35 12.48 25.31 9.62
N ARG A 36 11.53 26.25 9.46
CA ARG A 36 11.05 27.11 10.55
C ARG A 36 10.45 26.33 11.73
N ARG A 37 9.87 25.16 11.44
CA ARG A 37 9.27 24.24 12.43
C ARG A 37 9.89 22.85 12.28
N SER A 38 9.94 22.10 13.38
CA SER A 38 10.32 20.68 13.35
C SER A 38 9.37 19.87 12.47
N THR A 39 9.93 18.93 11.69
CA THR A 39 9.16 18.09 10.77
C THR A 39 9.20 16.65 11.21
N LYS A 40 8.04 16.08 11.54
CA LYS A 40 7.93 14.64 11.80
C LYS A 40 8.03 13.87 10.48
N MET A 41 8.92 12.88 10.43
CA MET A 41 9.08 11.99 9.28
C MET A 41 8.94 10.53 9.71
N TYR A 42 8.43 9.70 8.82
CA TYR A 42 8.15 8.29 9.06
C TYR A 42 8.71 7.43 7.92
N LEU A 43 9.09 6.19 8.23
CA LEU A 43 9.40 5.14 7.27
C LEU A 43 9.09 3.79 7.91
N LYS A 44 8.97 2.76 7.08
CA LYS A 44 9.07 1.36 7.51
C LYS A 44 10.48 0.87 7.25
N THR A 45 10.87 -0.17 7.98
CA THR A 45 12.15 -0.87 7.85
C THR A 45 11.90 -2.35 7.97
N ARG A 46 12.89 -3.14 7.52
CA ARG A 46 12.97 -4.55 7.91
C ARG A 46 13.31 -4.67 9.40
N ASP A 47 13.14 -5.87 9.92
CA ASP A 47 13.59 -6.33 11.24
C ASP A 47 15.10 -6.58 11.29
N VAL A 48 15.70 -7.02 10.17
CA VAL A 48 17.12 -7.31 10.05
C VAL A 48 17.84 -6.42 9.02
N MET A 49 19.16 -6.34 9.15
CA MET A 49 20.01 -5.65 8.19
C MET A 49 20.06 -6.44 6.85
N PRO A 50 19.95 -5.78 5.68
CA PRO A 50 19.78 -4.35 5.44
C PRO A 50 18.33 -3.86 5.66
N TYR A 51 18.16 -2.76 6.40
CA TYR A 51 16.86 -2.26 6.85
C TYR A 51 15.97 -1.62 5.76
N LYS A 52 16.49 -1.43 4.54
CA LYS A 52 15.78 -0.73 3.46
C LYS A 52 14.58 -1.54 2.98
N VAL A 53 13.45 -0.84 2.81
CA VAL A 53 12.24 -1.32 2.13
C VAL A 53 11.75 -0.25 1.17
N PHE A 54 10.97 -0.66 0.19
CA PHE A 54 10.32 0.18 -0.81
C PHE A 54 8.85 0.39 -0.42
N HIS A 55 8.36 1.61 -0.57
CA HIS A 55 7.05 2.05 -0.09
C HIS A 55 6.10 2.30 -1.25
N TYR A 56 4.92 1.67 -1.20
CA TYR A 56 3.89 1.79 -2.21
C TYR A 56 2.58 2.23 -1.55
N GLN A 57 1.97 3.28 -2.07
CA GLN A 57 0.59 3.62 -1.73
C GLN A 57 -0.32 2.87 -2.69
N VAL A 58 -1.19 2.01 -2.17
CA VAL A 58 -2.22 1.33 -2.94
C VAL A 58 -3.56 1.95 -2.61
N LYS A 59 -4.30 2.39 -3.64
CA LYS A 59 -5.61 3.01 -3.50
C LYS A 59 -6.62 2.32 -4.42
N VAL A 60 -7.58 1.63 -3.83
CA VAL A 60 -8.53 0.75 -4.54
C VAL A 60 -9.94 1.24 -4.29
N HIS A 61 -10.76 1.29 -5.35
CA HIS A 61 -12.19 1.53 -5.25
C HIS A 61 -12.95 0.22 -5.42
N PHE A 62 -13.59 -0.25 -4.34
CA PHE A 62 -14.40 -1.45 -4.33
C PHE A 62 -15.87 -1.11 -4.62
N PHE A 63 -16.53 -1.95 -5.42
CA PHE A 63 -17.91 -1.82 -5.82
C PHE A 63 -18.58 -3.19 -5.78
N SER A 64 -19.81 -3.28 -5.27
CA SER A 64 -20.66 -4.46 -5.38
C SER A 64 -22.07 -4.02 -5.74
N LYS A 65 -22.88 -4.95 -6.28
CA LYS A 65 -24.30 -4.73 -6.55
C LYS A 65 -25.13 -4.80 -5.27
N THR A 66 -24.76 -5.69 -4.35
CA THR A 66 -25.37 -5.83 -3.01
C THR A 66 -24.63 -4.93 -2.02
N ASN A 67 -25.28 -4.54 -0.93
CA ASN A 67 -24.64 -3.80 0.16
C ASN A 67 -23.91 -4.79 1.07
N LEU A 68 -22.57 -4.71 1.10
CA LEU A 68 -21.68 -5.62 1.81
C LEU A 68 -20.71 -4.80 2.67
N SER A 69 -20.45 -5.29 3.88
CA SER A 69 -19.55 -4.65 4.82
C SER A 69 -18.82 -5.72 5.60
N TYR A 70 -17.49 -5.79 5.43
CA TYR A 70 -16.64 -6.70 6.18
C TYR A 70 -15.53 -5.93 6.89
N THR A 71 -15.08 -6.48 8.00
CA THR A 71 -13.94 -5.98 8.78
C THR A 71 -12.79 -6.97 8.70
N ASP A 72 -11.56 -6.46 8.86
CA ASP A 72 -10.33 -7.25 8.98
C ASP A 72 -10.17 -8.38 7.94
N GLN A 73 -10.34 -8.02 6.66
CA GLN A 73 -10.30 -8.99 5.57
C GLN A 73 -8.87 -9.27 5.08
N PRO A 74 -8.45 -10.56 4.98
CA PRO A 74 -7.13 -10.91 4.50
C PRO A 74 -7.02 -10.74 2.98
N MET A 75 -5.99 -10.01 2.57
CA MET A 75 -5.67 -9.75 1.18
C MET A 75 -4.23 -10.18 0.90
N LYS A 76 -4.00 -10.76 -0.27
CA LYS A 76 -2.67 -11.00 -0.83
C LYS A 76 -2.44 -10.08 -2.00
N ILE A 77 -1.34 -9.35 -1.97
CA ILE A 77 -0.99 -8.40 -3.02
C ILE A 77 0.31 -8.83 -3.66
N SER A 78 0.31 -8.94 -4.98
CA SER A 78 1.52 -9.21 -5.77
C SER A 78 1.85 -8.01 -6.64
N LEU A 79 3.11 -7.59 -6.61
CA LEU A 79 3.66 -6.49 -7.38
C LEU A 79 4.60 -7.05 -8.45
N TYR A 80 4.40 -6.69 -9.71
CA TYR A 80 5.26 -7.08 -10.82
C TYR A 80 5.84 -5.82 -11.45
N GLY A 81 7.15 -5.76 -11.59
CA GLY A 81 7.85 -4.65 -12.23
C GLY A 81 8.92 -5.14 -13.21
N ILE A 82 9.62 -4.19 -13.83
CA ILE A 82 10.66 -4.49 -14.83
C ILE A 82 11.85 -5.30 -14.30
N HIS A 83 12.20 -5.17 -13.02
CA HIS A 83 13.35 -5.87 -12.45
C HIS A 83 12.97 -7.17 -11.71
N GLY A 84 11.68 -7.52 -11.70
CA GLY A 84 11.15 -8.72 -11.06
C GLY A 84 9.86 -8.46 -10.30
N GLU A 85 9.46 -9.44 -9.51
CA GLU A 85 8.20 -9.44 -8.78
C GLU A 85 8.35 -9.71 -7.28
N LYS A 86 7.31 -9.33 -6.54
CA LYS A 86 7.08 -9.75 -5.17
C LYS A 86 5.64 -10.22 -5.05
N GLU A 87 5.45 -11.51 -4.83
CA GLU A 87 4.13 -12.11 -4.77
C GLU A 87 3.61 -12.31 -3.33
N ASN A 88 2.28 -12.38 -3.22
CA ASN A 88 1.57 -12.83 -2.02
C ASN A 88 1.93 -12.06 -0.75
N ILE A 89 2.16 -10.74 -0.86
CA ILE A 89 2.39 -9.87 0.30
C ILE A 89 1.09 -9.83 1.11
N PRO A 90 1.09 -10.34 2.36
CA PRO A 90 -0.12 -10.37 3.17
C PRO A 90 -0.46 -8.96 3.65
N PHE A 91 -1.74 -8.62 3.61
CA PHE A 91 -2.27 -7.36 4.10
C PHE A 91 -3.67 -7.56 4.66
N ILE A 92 -3.91 -7.08 5.88
CA ILE A 92 -5.25 -7.12 6.49
C ILE A 92 -5.93 -5.78 6.22
N LEU A 93 -7.04 -5.82 5.48
CA LEU A 93 -7.83 -4.65 5.15
C LEU A 93 -8.84 -4.40 6.29
N PRO A 94 -8.73 -3.30 7.05
CA PRO A 94 -9.54 -3.11 8.26
C PRO A 94 -11.04 -2.96 7.98
N ALA A 95 -11.40 -2.39 6.83
CA ALA A 95 -12.78 -2.24 6.41
C ALA A 95 -12.89 -2.41 4.90
N LEU A 96 -13.79 -3.31 4.48
CA LEU A 96 -14.15 -3.57 3.10
C LEU A 96 -15.66 -3.33 2.93
N ASN A 97 -15.98 -2.12 2.50
CA ASN A 97 -17.36 -1.67 2.36
C ASN A 97 -17.69 -1.41 0.89
N THR A 98 -18.96 -1.60 0.52
CA THR A 98 -19.40 -1.36 -0.84
C THR A 98 -19.34 0.10 -1.25
N ASN A 99 -18.91 0.32 -2.49
CA ASN A 99 -18.79 1.65 -3.09
C ASN A 99 -17.85 2.58 -2.31
N THR A 100 -16.79 2.03 -1.72
CA THR A 100 -15.80 2.79 -0.94
C THR A 100 -14.41 2.72 -1.56
N THR A 101 -13.63 3.77 -1.33
CA THR A 101 -12.22 3.82 -1.73
C THR A 101 -11.34 3.67 -0.51
N VAL A 102 -10.50 2.64 -0.51
CA VAL A 102 -9.54 2.40 0.56
C VAL A 102 -8.13 2.73 0.08
N SER A 103 -7.30 3.28 0.98
CA SER A 103 -5.89 3.58 0.74
C SER A 103 -5.07 3.03 1.87
N PHE A 104 -4.00 2.30 1.54
CA PHE A 104 -3.08 1.74 2.52
C PHE A 104 -1.65 1.77 2.00
N LEU A 105 -0.71 1.68 2.94
CA LEU A 105 0.72 1.58 2.67
C LEU A 105 1.09 0.10 2.57
N LEU A 106 1.69 -0.27 1.45
CA LEU A 106 2.32 -1.56 1.21
C LEU A 106 3.84 -1.35 1.18
N THR A 107 4.58 -2.32 1.72
CA THR A 107 6.04 -2.29 1.69
C THR A 107 6.59 -3.60 1.17
N THR A 108 7.58 -3.53 0.28
CA THR A 108 8.35 -4.69 -0.14
C THR A 108 9.82 -4.45 0.14
N ASP A 109 10.51 -5.55 0.36
CA ASP A 109 11.90 -5.61 0.73
C ASP A 109 12.77 -5.72 -0.54
N THR A 110 12.21 -6.15 -1.66
CA THR A 110 12.86 -6.28 -2.97
C THR A 110 12.69 -5.05 -3.85
N ASP A 111 13.71 -4.73 -4.65
CA ASP A 111 13.61 -3.70 -5.69
C ASP A 111 13.02 -4.30 -6.98
N ILE A 112 11.71 -4.12 -7.16
CA ILE A 112 11.00 -4.60 -8.36
C ILE A 112 11.13 -3.67 -9.58
N GLY A 113 11.86 -2.55 -9.46
CA GLY A 113 11.98 -1.58 -10.54
C GLY A 113 10.73 -0.70 -10.72
N ASP A 114 10.47 -0.26 -11.94
CA ASP A 114 9.20 0.37 -12.31
C ASP A 114 8.08 -0.66 -12.33
N LEU A 115 6.98 -0.32 -11.67
CA LEU A 115 5.83 -1.21 -11.54
C LEU A 115 5.13 -1.34 -12.89
N LEU A 116 4.68 -2.55 -13.23
CA LEU A 116 3.99 -2.86 -14.48
C LEU A 116 2.58 -3.36 -14.20
N MET A 117 2.44 -4.27 -13.23
CA MET A 117 1.18 -4.93 -12.91
C MET A 117 1.04 -5.12 -11.41
N VAL A 118 -0.20 -5.07 -10.92
CA VAL A 118 -0.53 -5.45 -9.55
C VAL A 118 -1.72 -6.39 -9.54
N LYS A 119 -1.57 -7.47 -8.79
CA LYS A 119 -2.60 -8.47 -8.55
C LYS A 119 -3.04 -8.36 -7.10
N LEU A 120 -4.35 -8.25 -6.90
CA LEU A 120 -4.97 -8.26 -5.58
C LEU A 120 -5.83 -9.51 -5.49
N LEU A 121 -5.55 -10.35 -4.51
CA LEU A 121 -6.27 -11.58 -4.22
C LEU A 121 -6.94 -11.41 -2.85
N TRP A 122 -8.26 -11.56 -2.80
CA TRP A 122 -9.02 -11.60 -1.56
C TRP A 122 -9.14 -13.05 -1.12
N GLU A 123 -8.57 -13.37 0.04
CA GLU A 123 -8.71 -14.71 0.62
C GLU A 123 -10.04 -14.77 1.36
N LYS A 124 -10.87 -15.75 1.00
CA LYS A 124 -12.15 -16.00 1.66
C LYS A 124 -11.99 -17.20 2.58
N ASP A 125 -12.38 -17.05 3.83
CA ASP A 125 -12.40 -18.14 4.82
C ASP A 125 -13.61 -19.08 4.65
N THR A 126 -14.14 -19.22 3.43
CA THR A 126 -15.26 -20.12 3.15
C THR A 126 -14.75 -21.54 2.93
N LEU A 127 -14.57 -22.28 4.03
CA LEU A 127 -14.22 -23.71 4.02
C LEU A 127 -15.35 -24.60 3.46
N ILE A 128 -16.57 -24.07 3.33
CA ILE A 128 -17.75 -24.83 2.94
C ILE A 128 -18.42 -24.18 1.74
N SER A 129 -18.05 -24.62 0.53
CA SER A 129 -18.71 -24.24 -0.71
C SER A 129 -19.89 -25.19 -0.95
N TRP A 130 -21.01 -24.93 -0.28
CA TRP A 130 -22.27 -25.60 -0.63
C TRP A 130 -22.69 -25.13 -2.04
N PRO A 131 -23.19 -26.01 -2.92
CA PRO A 131 -23.53 -25.67 -4.32
C PRO A 131 -24.58 -24.57 -4.49
N TRP A 132 -25.28 -24.20 -3.41
CA TRP A 132 -26.42 -23.27 -3.43
C TRP A 132 -26.06 -21.87 -2.94
N TRP A 133 -24.80 -21.64 -2.53
CA TRP A 133 -24.35 -20.37 -1.96
C TRP A 133 -23.46 -19.63 -2.97
N ASN A 134 -23.99 -18.55 -3.55
CA ASN A 134 -23.20 -17.67 -4.38
C ASN A 134 -22.25 -16.84 -3.51
N PRO A 135 -20.93 -16.91 -3.73
CA PRO A 135 -19.99 -16.19 -2.90
C PRO A 135 -20.08 -14.69 -3.18
N ASP A 136 -20.03 -13.87 -2.13
CA ASP A 136 -20.07 -12.42 -2.25
C ASP A 136 -18.89 -11.90 -3.10
N THR A 137 -19.15 -11.03 -4.07
CA THR A 137 -18.12 -10.52 -5.00
C THR A 137 -17.98 -9.02 -4.90
N PHE A 138 -16.74 -8.54 -4.83
CA PHE A 138 -16.41 -7.15 -5.06
C PHE A 138 -15.75 -6.98 -6.43
N HIS A 139 -16.20 -5.98 -7.18
CA HIS A 139 -15.56 -5.49 -8.37
C HIS A 139 -14.63 -4.32 -8.03
N VAL A 140 -13.46 -4.30 -8.66
CA VAL A 140 -12.52 -3.19 -8.55
C VAL A 140 -12.77 -2.23 -9.72
N ARG A 141 -13.25 -1.02 -9.41
CA ARG A 141 -13.48 0.01 -10.44
C ARG A 141 -12.20 0.74 -10.83
N LYS A 142 -11.30 0.90 -9.86
CA LYS A 142 -10.07 1.67 -10.03
C LYS A 142 -9.00 1.22 -9.05
N LEU A 143 -7.78 1.03 -9.55
CA LEU A 143 -6.62 0.65 -8.75
C LEU A 143 -5.48 1.63 -9.05
N ARG A 144 -5.18 2.53 -8.11
CA ARG A 144 -4.09 3.49 -8.24
C ARG A 144 -2.96 3.11 -7.33
N ILE A 145 -1.74 3.15 -7.86
CA ILE A 145 -0.54 2.82 -7.10
C ILE A 145 0.49 3.92 -7.28
N LYS A 146 1.14 4.29 -6.18
CA LYS A 146 2.23 5.26 -6.19
C LYS A 146 3.47 4.65 -5.56
N SER A 147 4.58 4.66 -6.29
CA SER A 147 5.90 4.36 -5.73
C SER A 147 6.44 5.58 -4.99
N GLY A 148 6.83 5.39 -3.73
CA GLY A 148 7.43 6.41 -2.89
C GLY A 148 8.87 6.73 -3.28
N GLU A 149 9.66 5.72 -3.63
CA GLU A 149 11.09 5.88 -3.94
C GLU A 149 11.28 6.45 -5.35
N ARG A 150 10.50 5.98 -6.34
CA ARG A 150 10.59 6.44 -7.73
C ARG A 150 9.71 7.64 -8.03
N GLN A 151 8.80 8.00 -7.13
CA GLN A 151 7.78 9.05 -7.32
C GLN A 151 6.89 8.84 -8.58
N SER A 152 6.82 7.61 -9.09
CA SER A 152 5.97 7.22 -10.21
C SER A 152 4.55 6.85 -9.73
N LYS A 153 3.58 6.95 -10.64
CA LYS A 153 2.17 6.63 -10.39
C LYS A 153 1.62 5.80 -11.54
N ILE A 154 0.79 4.81 -11.20
CA ILE A 154 0.05 3.96 -12.12
C ILE A 154 -1.42 4.01 -11.72
N ILE A 155 -2.32 4.00 -12.69
CA ILE A 155 -3.76 4.20 -12.52
C ILE A 155 -4.51 3.05 -13.19
#